data_AF-A0A640LSK2-F1
#
_entry.id   AF-A0A640LSK2-F1
#
_cell.length_a   1.000
_cell.length_b   1.000
_cell.length_c   1.000
_cell.angle_alpha   90.00
_cell.angle_beta   90.00
_cell.angle_gamma   90.00
#
_symmetry.space_group_name_H-M   'P 1'
#
loop_
_entity.id
_entity.type
_entity.pdbx_description
1 polymer ?
#
loop_
_entity_poly.entity_id
_entity_poly.type
_entity_poly.pdbx_seq_one_letter_code
_entity_poly.pdbx_strand_id
1 'polypeptide(L)'
;MFKKITIVGLSVVLFLPSIYGESKVYADTINNGTLMQYFEWYAPSDGNHWNRLRTDAENLAQKGITSVWIPPAYKGTTQNDVGYGAYDLYDLGEFNQKGTVRTKYGTKAQLKSAIEALHKQNIDVYGDVVMNHKGGADYTETVTAVEVDRNNRNVEVSGDYEISAWTGFNFPGRGDNYSNFKWKWY
;
A
#
# COMPACT_ATOMS: atom_id res chain seq x y z
N MET A 1 -16.24 -92.18 32.15
CA MET A 1 -16.71 -91.09 31.28
C MET A 1 -16.91 -89.86 32.17
N PHE A 2 -16.62 -88.66 31.66
CA PHE A 2 -16.58 -87.34 32.33
C PHE A 2 -15.19 -86.87 32.80
N LYS A 3 -14.87 -85.67 32.29
CA LYS A 3 -13.55 -85.08 32.06
C LYS A 3 -13.06 -84.30 33.28
N LYS A 4 -11.75 -84.34 33.53
CA LYS A 4 -11.01 -83.35 34.32
C LYS A 4 -10.95 -82.04 33.55
N ILE A 5 -11.27 -80.91 34.18
CA ILE A 5 -10.71 -79.60 33.82
C ILE A 5 -10.41 -78.85 35.12
N THR A 6 -9.11 -78.77 35.44
CA THR A 6 -8.55 -77.83 36.41
C THR A 6 -8.26 -76.54 35.66
N ILE A 7 -8.82 -75.41 36.07
CA ILE A 7 -8.42 -74.10 35.56
C ILE A 7 -7.50 -73.45 36.59
N VAL A 8 -6.22 -73.36 36.22
CA VAL A 8 -5.20 -72.55 36.89
C VAL A 8 -5.35 -71.13 36.34
N GLY A 9 -5.78 -70.19 37.18
CA GLY A 9 -5.77 -68.76 36.87
C GLY A 9 -4.38 -68.18 37.12
N LEU A 10 -3.60 -68.03 36.05
CA LEU A 10 -2.31 -67.32 36.06
C LEU A 10 -2.55 -65.84 35.72
N SER A 11 -2.11 -64.97 36.62
CA SER A 11 -2.14 -63.51 36.53
C SER A 11 -1.29 -62.98 35.36
N VAL A 12 -1.83 -62.09 34.53
CA VAL A 12 -1.02 -61.14 33.75
C VAL A 12 -1.72 -59.78 33.75
N VAL A 13 -1.23 -58.88 34.60
CA VAL A 13 -1.56 -57.45 34.54
C VAL A 13 -0.80 -56.88 33.35
N LEU A 14 -1.50 -56.58 32.26
CA LEU A 14 -0.94 -55.85 31.12
C LEU A 14 -0.89 -54.36 31.48
N PHE A 15 0.32 -53.87 31.79
CA PHE A 15 0.62 -52.44 31.76
C PHE A 15 0.54 -51.96 30.30
N LEU A 16 -0.59 -51.38 29.91
CA LEU A 16 -0.69 -50.60 28.69
C LEU A 16 -0.03 -49.24 28.96
N PRO A 17 1.03 -48.85 28.23
CA PRO A 17 1.51 -47.48 28.30
C PRO A 17 0.37 -46.57 27.82
N SER A 18 0.01 -45.62 28.67
CA SER A 18 -0.99 -44.60 28.40
C SER A 18 -0.72 -43.95 27.04
N ILE A 19 -1.61 -44.20 26.07
CA ILE A 19 -1.59 -43.65 24.72
C ILE A 19 -2.06 -42.18 24.69
N TYR A 20 -1.87 -41.46 25.79
CA TYR A 20 -2.04 -40.02 25.82
C TYR A 20 -0.74 -39.42 25.31
N GLY A 21 -0.62 -39.31 23.99
CA GLY A 21 0.32 -38.37 23.41
C GLY A 21 0.02 -37.00 24.01
N GLU A 22 1.02 -36.37 24.61
CA GLU A 22 0.94 -34.95 24.93
C GLU A 22 0.56 -34.22 23.64
N SER A 23 -0.66 -33.70 23.57
CA SER A 23 -0.99 -32.66 22.61
C SER A 23 -0.13 -31.47 23.01
N LYS A 24 1.06 -31.36 22.42
CA LYS A 24 1.80 -30.11 22.42
C LYS A 24 0.93 -29.14 21.63
N VAL A 25 0.09 -28.41 22.34
CA VAL A 25 -0.45 -27.15 21.86
C VAL A 25 0.78 -26.27 21.71
N TYR A 26 1.33 -26.24 20.50
CA TYR A 26 2.22 -25.17 20.13
C TYR A 26 1.42 -23.90 20.35
N ALA A 27 1.86 -23.04 21.26
CA ALA A 27 1.38 -21.67 21.26
C ALA A 27 1.49 -21.21 19.80
N ASP A 28 0.37 -20.78 19.21
CA ASP A 28 0.38 -20.01 17.97
C ASP A 28 1.53 -19.02 18.14
N THR A 29 2.59 -19.17 17.34
CA THR A 29 3.77 -18.31 17.50
C THR A 29 3.25 -16.90 17.40
N ILE A 30 3.24 -16.15 18.51
CA ILE A 30 2.76 -14.77 18.53
C ILE A 30 3.62 -14.00 17.54
N ASN A 31 3.12 -13.82 16.33
CA ASN A 31 3.80 -13.07 15.29
C ASN A 31 3.29 -11.63 15.43
N ASN A 32 4.02 -10.82 16.20
CA ASN A 32 3.66 -9.42 16.42
C ASN A 32 3.61 -8.70 15.06
N GLY A 33 2.52 -7.96 14.83
CA GLY A 33 2.43 -7.11 13.65
C GLY A 33 3.52 -6.05 13.66
N THR A 34 4.32 -5.99 12.60
CA THR A 34 5.39 -5.00 12.44
C THR A 34 5.23 -4.32 11.09
N LEU A 35 4.98 -3.01 11.12
CA LEU A 35 4.86 -2.15 9.95
C LEU A 35 6.22 -1.53 9.60
N MET A 36 6.54 -1.48 8.30
CA MET A 36 7.68 -0.73 7.78
C MET A 36 7.23 0.32 6.75
N GLN A 37 7.60 1.57 6.96
CA GLN A 37 7.58 2.58 5.89
C GLN A 37 8.69 2.22 4.89
N TYR A 38 8.32 1.82 3.68
CA TYR A 38 9.28 1.30 2.70
C TYR A 38 9.75 2.37 1.72
N PHE A 39 10.03 3.59 2.18
CA PHE A 39 10.60 4.65 1.36
C PHE A 39 11.23 5.73 2.23
N GLU A 40 12.11 6.51 1.62
CA GLU A 40 12.63 7.75 2.20
C GLU A 40 12.67 8.85 1.12
N TRP A 41 12.81 10.09 1.57
CA TRP A 41 12.60 11.28 0.74
C TRP A 41 13.58 11.38 -0.43
N TYR A 42 14.85 11.09 -0.18
CA TYR A 42 15.98 11.27 -1.10
C TYR A 42 16.22 10.07 -2.01
N ALA A 43 15.29 9.10 -2.03
CA ALA A 43 15.41 7.91 -2.85
C ALA A 43 15.61 8.33 -4.32
N PRO A 44 16.53 7.68 -5.07
CA PRO A 44 16.82 8.06 -6.44
C PRO A 44 15.57 7.93 -7.32
N SER A 45 15.36 8.89 -8.22
CA SER A 45 14.29 8.85 -9.21
C SER A 45 14.64 7.99 -10.43
N ASP A 46 15.08 6.76 -10.18
CA ASP A 46 15.52 5.83 -11.21
C ASP A 46 14.43 4.86 -11.68
N GLY A 47 13.24 4.92 -11.08
CA GLY A 47 12.12 4.04 -11.43
C GLY A 47 12.29 2.58 -11.01
N ASN A 48 13.26 2.28 -10.14
CA ASN A 48 13.54 0.91 -9.70
C ASN A 48 13.02 0.58 -8.29
N HIS A 49 12.34 1.51 -7.63
CA HIS A 49 11.89 1.32 -6.25
C HIS A 49 10.93 0.11 -6.10
N TRP A 50 9.99 -0.07 -7.02
CA TRP A 50 9.12 -1.27 -7.02
C TRP A 50 9.89 -2.57 -7.25
N ASN A 51 10.95 -2.55 -8.06
CA ASN A 51 11.80 -3.72 -8.24
C ASN A 51 12.58 -4.05 -6.96
N ARG A 52 13.08 -3.04 -6.25
CA ARG A 52 13.75 -3.22 -4.94
C ARG A 52 12.81 -3.86 -3.92
N LEU A 53 11.61 -3.30 -3.77
CA LEU A 53 10.58 -3.85 -2.88
C LEU A 53 10.25 -5.30 -3.23
N ARG A 54 10.06 -5.61 -4.52
CA ARG A 54 9.82 -6.97 -5.00
C ARG A 54 10.95 -7.93 -4.59
N THR A 55 12.20 -7.53 -4.78
CA THR A 55 13.36 -8.38 -4.46
C THR A 55 13.62 -8.53 -2.96
N ASP A 56 13.13 -7.61 -2.15
CA ASP A 56 13.35 -7.59 -0.70
C ASP A 56 12.25 -8.31 0.09
N ALA A 57 11.16 -8.72 -0.54
CA ALA A 57 9.98 -9.31 0.11
C ALA A 57 10.33 -10.50 1.04
N GLU A 58 11.18 -11.42 0.61
CA GLU A 58 11.59 -12.56 1.43
C GLU A 58 12.44 -12.12 2.64
N ASN A 59 13.38 -11.20 2.43
CA ASN A 59 14.21 -10.65 3.49
C ASN A 59 13.39 -9.86 4.53
N LEU A 60 12.35 -9.14 4.10
CA LEU A 60 11.40 -8.48 4.99
C LEU A 60 10.66 -9.48 5.89
N ALA A 61 10.16 -10.57 5.30
CA ALA A 61 9.46 -11.61 6.05
C ALA A 61 10.38 -12.31 7.05
N GLN A 62 11.61 -12.62 6.66
CA GLN A 62 12.63 -13.19 7.56
C GLN A 62 12.96 -12.27 8.75
N LYS A 63 12.78 -10.96 8.59
CA LYS A 63 12.95 -9.95 9.65
C LYS A 63 11.69 -9.72 10.49
N GLY A 64 10.60 -10.43 10.21
CA GLY A 64 9.33 -10.30 10.95
C GLY A 64 8.50 -9.08 10.55
N ILE A 65 8.77 -8.45 9.39
CA ILE A 65 7.88 -7.43 8.84
C ILE A 65 6.62 -8.11 8.34
N THR A 66 5.46 -7.64 8.80
CA THR A 66 4.14 -8.20 8.43
C THR A 66 3.35 -7.26 7.55
N SER A 67 3.72 -5.98 7.47
CA SER A 67 3.07 -5.01 6.60
C SER A 67 4.05 -3.93 6.14
N VAL A 68 3.82 -3.38 4.96
CA VAL A 68 4.57 -2.24 4.42
C VAL A 68 3.65 -1.09 4.05
N TRP A 69 4.07 0.13 4.37
CA TRP A 69 3.50 1.36 3.81
C TRP A 69 4.37 1.78 2.62
N ILE A 70 3.77 1.77 1.43
CA ILE A 70 4.40 2.19 0.19
C ILE A 70 4.13 3.67 -0.09
N PRO A 71 5.05 4.40 -0.75
CA PRO A 71 4.82 5.80 -1.09
C PRO A 71 3.65 5.95 -2.08
N PRO A 72 3.12 7.17 -2.27
CA PRO A 72 2.05 7.40 -3.24
C PRO A 72 2.41 6.85 -4.62
N ALA A 73 1.58 5.95 -5.13
CA ALA A 73 1.86 5.16 -6.33
C ALA A 73 1.38 5.81 -7.64
N TYR A 74 0.61 6.89 -7.54
CA TYR A 74 0.01 7.61 -8.65
C TYR A 74 0.90 8.76 -9.16
N LYS A 75 0.57 9.28 -10.34
CA LYS A 75 1.31 10.35 -11.02
C LYS A 75 1.26 11.64 -10.20
N GLY A 76 2.45 12.18 -9.90
CA GLY A 76 2.65 13.48 -9.28
C GLY A 76 2.80 14.61 -10.30
N THR A 77 3.25 15.78 -9.84
CA THR A 77 3.44 16.97 -10.70
C THR A 77 4.57 16.81 -11.72
N THR A 78 5.56 15.98 -11.42
CA THR A 78 6.70 15.64 -12.28
C THR A 78 7.13 14.18 -12.04
N GLN A 79 8.06 13.66 -12.85
CA GLN A 79 8.63 12.32 -12.61
C GLN A 79 9.34 12.22 -11.25
N ASN A 80 9.94 13.30 -10.75
CA ASN A 80 10.74 13.31 -9.53
C ASN A 80 9.93 13.58 -8.26
N ASP A 81 8.63 13.82 -8.40
CA ASP A 81 7.72 14.03 -7.29
C ASP A 81 7.76 12.81 -6.34
N VAL A 82 7.86 13.05 -5.03
CA VAL A 82 7.80 12.01 -4.00
C VAL A 82 6.38 11.43 -3.89
N GLY A 83 5.40 12.07 -4.53
CA GLY A 83 4.03 11.57 -4.69
C GLY A 83 2.99 12.43 -3.98
N TYR A 84 3.42 13.31 -3.07
CA TYR A 84 2.53 14.22 -2.35
C TYR A 84 2.02 15.36 -3.23
N GLY A 85 2.69 15.72 -4.32
CA GLY A 85 2.15 16.59 -5.36
C GLY A 85 1.13 15.86 -6.25
N ALA A 86 0.07 15.32 -5.65
CA ALA A 86 -0.87 14.41 -6.29
C ALA A 86 -1.57 15.04 -7.50
N TYR A 87 -1.26 14.56 -8.71
CA TYR A 87 -1.87 15.03 -9.96
C TYR A 87 -3.03 14.15 -10.40
N ASP A 88 -2.79 12.86 -10.70
CA ASP A 88 -3.81 11.95 -11.24
C ASP A 88 -3.81 10.60 -10.52
N LEU A 89 -4.80 10.41 -9.64
CA LEU A 89 -4.92 9.23 -8.76
C LEU A 89 -5.14 7.92 -9.53
N TYR A 90 -5.63 7.99 -10.77
CA TYR A 90 -5.88 6.83 -11.62
C TYR A 90 -4.66 6.42 -12.46
N ASP A 91 -3.63 7.27 -12.53
CA ASP A 91 -2.41 7.00 -13.29
C ASP A 91 -1.32 6.45 -12.36
N LEU A 92 -1.30 5.13 -12.17
CA LEU A 92 -0.31 4.42 -11.34
C LEU A 92 1.05 4.25 -12.04
N GLY A 93 1.46 5.23 -12.84
CA GLY A 93 2.63 5.12 -13.72
C GLY A 93 2.35 4.29 -14.98
N GLU A 94 1.20 4.53 -15.59
CA GLU A 94 0.66 3.78 -16.73
C GLU A 94 0.51 4.65 -17.98
N PHE A 95 0.16 5.93 -17.82
CA PHE A 95 -0.10 6.85 -18.93
C PHE A 95 1.03 7.86 -19.09
N ASN A 96 1.27 8.31 -20.33
CA ASN A 96 2.22 9.39 -20.58
C ASN A 96 1.61 10.74 -20.17
N GLN A 97 1.92 11.18 -18.95
CA GLN A 97 1.44 12.43 -18.35
C GLN A 97 2.57 13.08 -17.57
N LYS A 98 2.62 14.42 -17.57
CA LYS A 98 3.69 15.20 -16.92
C LYS A 98 5.10 14.81 -17.41
N GLY A 99 5.22 14.56 -18.72
CA GLY A 99 6.48 14.24 -19.39
C GLY A 99 7.01 12.83 -19.12
N THR A 100 6.21 11.94 -18.53
CA THR A 100 6.65 10.58 -18.24
C THR A 100 5.50 9.57 -18.17
N VAL A 101 5.82 8.29 -18.42
CA VAL A 101 4.93 7.16 -18.14
C VAL A 101 5.01 6.76 -16.67
N ARG A 102 6.19 6.34 -16.22
CA ARG A 102 6.42 5.86 -14.84
C ARG A 102 6.29 6.98 -13.80
N THR A 103 6.04 6.63 -12.54
CA THR A 103 6.27 7.53 -11.41
C THR A 103 7.77 7.57 -11.04
N LYS A 104 8.13 8.29 -9.98
CA LYS A 104 9.46 8.21 -9.35
C LYS A 104 9.87 6.76 -9.07
N TYR A 105 8.90 5.93 -8.69
CA TYR A 105 9.08 4.60 -8.13
C TYR A 105 9.04 3.46 -9.14
N GLY A 106 8.37 3.65 -10.28
CA GLY A 106 8.27 2.67 -11.36
C GLY A 106 6.94 2.71 -12.10
N THR A 107 6.62 1.64 -12.83
CA THR A 107 5.36 1.48 -13.58
C THR A 107 4.32 0.70 -12.78
N LYS A 108 3.05 0.80 -13.18
CA LYS A 108 1.94 0.00 -12.61
C LYS A 108 2.22 -1.50 -12.62
N ALA A 109 2.84 -2.02 -13.68
CA ALA A 109 3.19 -3.44 -13.79
C ALA A 109 4.23 -3.87 -12.75
N GLN A 110 5.23 -3.02 -12.49
CA GLN A 110 6.25 -3.26 -11.46
C GLN A 110 5.65 -3.19 -10.06
N LEU A 111 4.77 -2.22 -9.80
CA LEU A 111 4.03 -2.12 -8.54
C LEU A 111 3.22 -3.40 -8.26
N LYS A 112 2.42 -3.86 -9.23
CA LYS A 112 1.66 -5.11 -9.11
C LYS A 112 2.57 -6.30 -8.80
N SER A 113 3.68 -6.42 -9.53
CA SER A 113 4.68 -7.48 -9.31
C SER A 113 5.28 -7.43 -7.89
N ALA A 114 5.49 -6.23 -7.34
CA ALA A 114 6.00 -6.06 -5.98
C ALA A 114 4.96 -6.47 -4.93
N ILE A 115 3.71 -6.03 -5.08
CA ILE A 115 2.58 -6.40 -4.21
C ILE A 115 2.38 -7.93 -4.22
N GLU A 116 2.41 -8.55 -5.40
CA GLU A 116 2.30 -10.01 -5.53
C GLU A 116 3.44 -10.75 -4.82
N ALA A 117 4.66 -10.21 -4.84
CA ALA A 117 5.79 -10.80 -4.11
C ALA A 117 5.64 -10.68 -2.60
N LEU A 118 5.13 -9.56 -2.09
CA LEU A 118 4.84 -9.34 -0.67
C LEU A 118 3.73 -10.27 -0.17
N HIS A 119 2.63 -10.38 -0.92
CA HIS A 119 1.52 -11.27 -0.58
C HIS A 119 1.95 -12.75 -0.54
N LYS A 120 2.87 -13.18 -1.40
CA LYS A 120 3.46 -14.54 -1.33
C LYS A 120 4.21 -14.81 -0.03
N GLN A 121 4.64 -13.76 0.66
CA GLN A 121 5.32 -13.82 1.96
C GLN A 121 4.38 -13.48 3.13
N ASN A 122 3.07 -13.36 2.88
CA ASN A 122 2.06 -12.93 3.85
C ASN A 122 2.35 -11.53 4.45
N ILE A 123 2.87 -10.61 3.63
CA ILE A 123 3.07 -9.20 4.00
C ILE A 123 1.95 -8.36 3.41
N ASP A 124 1.21 -7.65 4.25
CA ASP A 124 0.17 -6.71 3.83
C ASP A 124 0.76 -5.42 3.23
N VAL A 125 0.02 -4.78 2.33
CA VAL A 125 0.45 -3.54 1.68
C VAL A 125 -0.55 -2.42 1.92
N TYR A 126 -0.08 -1.33 2.52
CA TYR A 126 -0.85 -0.10 2.72
C TYR A 126 -0.42 0.95 1.70
N GLY A 127 -1.35 1.33 0.83
CA GLY A 127 -1.16 2.42 -0.12
C GLY A 127 -1.34 3.77 0.54
N ASP A 128 -0.45 4.72 0.23
CA ASP A 128 -0.60 6.11 0.63
C ASP A 128 -1.79 6.78 -0.08
N VAL A 129 -2.53 7.62 0.63
CA VAL A 129 -3.78 8.25 0.19
C VAL A 129 -3.73 9.76 0.43
N VAL A 130 -3.34 10.51 -0.60
CA VAL A 130 -3.23 11.97 -0.58
C VAL A 130 -4.50 12.58 -1.17
N MET A 131 -5.42 12.98 -0.29
CA MET A 131 -6.75 13.50 -0.66
C MET A 131 -6.99 14.96 -0.24
N ASN A 132 -6.02 15.59 0.42
CA ASN A 132 -6.15 16.98 0.90
C ASN A 132 -6.14 18.02 -0.25
N HIS A 133 -5.35 17.78 -1.30
CA HIS A 133 -5.16 18.73 -2.39
C HIS A 133 -4.83 18.01 -3.70
N LYS A 134 -4.82 18.78 -4.80
CA LYS A 134 -4.32 18.34 -6.11
C LYS A 134 -3.32 19.37 -6.65
N GLY A 135 -2.23 18.89 -7.22
CA GLY A 135 -1.15 19.72 -7.76
C GLY A 135 -0.94 19.54 -9.26
N GLY A 136 -0.43 20.57 -9.92
CA GLY A 136 -0.05 20.50 -11.34
C GLY A 136 -1.24 20.40 -12.29
N ALA A 137 -2.24 21.27 -12.14
CA ALA A 137 -3.35 21.36 -13.08
C ALA A 137 -2.87 21.57 -14.54
N ASP A 138 -3.73 21.23 -15.50
CA ASP A 138 -3.42 21.29 -16.93
C ASP A 138 -3.63 22.68 -17.52
N TYR A 139 -4.52 23.48 -16.92
CA TYR A 139 -4.79 24.86 -17.31
C TYR A 139 -5.33 25.67 -16.12
N THR A 140 -5.27 26.99 -16.25
CA THR A 140 -5.87 27.92 -15.30
C THR A 140 -7.33 28.21 -15.64
N GLU A 141 -8.13 28.50 -14.62
CA GLU A 141 -9.49 29.05 -14.77
C GLU A 141 -9.55 30.43 -14.11
N THR A 142 -10.34 31.34 -14.67
CA THR A 142 -10.66 32.61 -14.01
C THR A 142 -11.67 32.34 -12.90
N VAL A 143 -11.31 32.70 -11.67
CA VAL A 143 -12.11 32.45 -10.47
C VAL A 143 -12.19 33.73 -9.65
N THR A 144 -13.37 34.09 -9.19
CA THR A 144 -13.53 35.15 -8.19
C THR A 144 -13.13 34.61 -6.82
N ALA A 145 -12.20 35.28 -6.15
CA ALA A 145 -11.66 34.87 -4.87
C ALA A 145 -11.43 36.07 -3.94
N VAL A 146 -11.15 35.77 -2.68
CA VAL A 146 -10.79 36.72 -1.62
C VAL A 146 -9.50 36.26 -0.94
N GLU A 147 -8.66 37.19 -0.51
CA GLU A 147 -7.51 36.89 0.34
C GLU A 147 -7.96 36.72 1.79
N VAL A 148 -7.37 35.74 2.48
CA VAL A 148 -7.60 35.48 3.90
C VAL A 148 -6.33 35.65 4.71
N ASP A 149 -6.46 36.05 5.97
CA ASP A 149 -5.32 36.23 6.88
C ASP A 149 -4.53 34.92 7.03
N ARG A 150 -3.19 35.00 6.89
CA ARG A 150 -2.29 33.85 6.96
C ARG A 150 -2.28 33.17 8.34
N ASN A 151 -2.55 33.89 9.42
CA ASN A 151 -2.60 33.37 10.78
C ASN A 151 -4.03 32.99 11.20
N ASN A 152 -5.06 33.49 10.52
CA ASN A 152 -6.46 33.12 10.76
C ASN A 152 -7.30 33.13 9.47
N ARG A 153 -7.44 31.97 8.83
CA ARG A 153 -8.04 31.85 7.49
C ARG A 153 -9.56 32.06 7.47
N ASN A 154 -10.18 32.29 8.63
CA ASN A 154 -11.59 32.69 8.75
C ASN A 154 -11.80 34.20 8.61
N VAL A 155 -10.73 34.99 8.45
CA VAL A 155 -10.78 36.44 8.33
C VAL A 155 -10.36 36.85 6.91
N GLU A 156 -11.28 37.43 6.17
CA GLU A 156 -11.02 38.05 4.86
C GLU A 156 -10.24 39.36 5.05
N VAL A 157 -9.24 39.58 4.20
CA VAL A 157 -8.36 40.77 4.22
C VAL A 157 -8.39 41.56 2.91
N SER A 158 -9.20 41.13 1.94
CA SER A 158 -9.49 41.84 0.70
C SER A 158 -11.00 41.87 0.42
N GLY A 159 -11.41 42.56 -0.64
CA GLY A 159 -12.70 42.29 -1.29
C GLY A 159 -12.55 41.22 -2.38
N ASP A 160 -13.65 40.93 -3.09
CA ASP A 160 -13.67 40.02 -4.23
C ASP A 160 -12.86 40.55 -5.41
N TYR A 161 -12.05 39.69 -6.02
CA TYR A 161 -11.39 39.98 -7.29
C TYR A 161 -11.12 38.70 -8.08
N GLU A 162 -10.90 38.85 -9.39
CA GLU A 162 -10.60 37.71 -10.27
C GLU A 162 -9.13 37.30 -10.21
N ILE A 163 -8.89 35.99 -10.11
CA ILE A 163 -7.56 35.38 -10.20
C ILE A 163 -7.53 34.32 -11.31
N SER A 164 -6.34 34.04 -11.82
CA SER A 164 -6.08 32.84 -12.64
C SER A 164 -5.59 31.70 -11.75
N ALA A 165 -6.48 30.74 -11.43
CA ALA A 165 -6.19 29.64 -10.52
C ALA A 165 -5.92 28.33 -11.28
N TRP A 166 -4.94 27.54 -10.82
CA TRP A 166 -4.60 26.23 -11.38
C TRP A 166 -5.57 25.14 -10.91
N THR A 167 -6.77 25.11 -11.49
CA THR A 167 -7.88 24.22 -11.07
C THR A 167 -8.36 23.24 -12.14
N GLY A 168 -7.97 23.43 -13.41
CA GLY A 168 -8.43 22.60 -14.51
C GLY A 168 -7.62 21.32 -14.67
N PHE A 169 -8.20 20.15 -14.36
CA PHE A 169 -7.55 18.85 -14.60
C PHE A 169 -8.35 18.03 -15.62
N ASN A 170 -7.76 17.84 -16.81
CA ASN A 170 -8.39 17.08 -17.89
C ASN A 170 -7.73 15.72 -18.16
N PHE A 171 -6.52 15.49 -17.63
CA PHE A 171 -5.79 14.23 -17.72
C PHE A 171 -5.59 13.75 -19.17
N PRO A 172 -4.99 14.57 -20.05
CA PRO A 172 -5.01 14.33 -21.50
C PRO A 172 -4.35 13.01 -21.92
N GLY A 173 -3.32 12.56 -21.19
CA GLY A 173 -2.64 11.29 -21.51
C GLY A 173 -3.42 10.05 -21.08
N ARG A 174 -4.28 10.17 -20.06
CA ARG A 174 -5.18 9.09 -19.63
C ARG A 174 -6.51 9.12 -20.39
N GLY A 175 -7.01 10.30 -20.73
CA GLY A 175 -8.35 10.50 -21.28
C GLY A 175 -9.41 10.09 -20.25
N ASP A 176 -10.32 9.21 -20.67
CA ASP A 176 -11.42 8.73 -19.82
C ASP A 176 -11.22 7.29 -19.35
N ASN A 177 -10.02 6.72 -19.55
CA ASN A 177 -9.68 5.42 -18.99
C ASN A 177 -9.82 5.44 -17.47
N TYR A 178 -10.48 4.41 -16.94
CA TYR A 178 -10.87 4.21 -15.53
C TYR A 178 -11.87 5.21 -14.95
N SER A 179 -11.79 6.49 -15.31
CA SER A 179 -12.69 7.54 -14.83
C SER A 179 -12.75 8.70 -15.83
N ASN A 180 -13.97 9.12 -16.16
CA ASN A 180 -14.23 10.29 -17.01
C ASN A 180 -14.35 11.61 -16.19
N PHE A 181 -14.15 11.57 -14.87
CA PHE A 181 -14.27 12.75 -14.01
C PHE A 181 -13.16 13.76 -14.32
N LYS A 182 -13.54 15.04 -14.42
CA LYS A 182 -12.63 16.18 -14.65
C LYS A 182 -12.77 17.16 -13.50
N TRP A 183 -11.64 17.65 -13.00
CA TRP A 183 -11.65 18.62 -11.90
C TRP A 183 -11.72 20.03 -12.44
N LYS A 184 -12.49 20.85 -11.74
CA LYS A 184 -12.76 22.25 -12.00
C LYS A 184 -12.54 23.02 -10.70
N TRP A 185 -12.70 24.34 -10.75
CA TRP A 185 -12.59 25.17 -9.55
C TRP A 185 -13.65 24.88 -8.46
N TYR A 186 -14.80 24.29 -8.82
CA TYR A 186 -15.92 23.97 -7.92
C TYR A 186 -16.04 22.48 -7.59
#